data_AF-A0A847VNU6-F1
#
_entry.id   AF-A0A847VNU6-F1
#
_cell.length_a   1.000
_cell.length_b   1.000
_cell.length_c   1.000
_cell.angle_alpha   90.00
_cell.angle_beta   90.00
_cell.angle_gamma   90.00
#
_symmetry.space_group_name_H-M   'P 1'
#
loop_
_entity.id
_entity.type
_entity.pdbx_description
1 polymer ?
#
loop_
_entity_poly.entity_id
_entity_poly.type
_entity_poly.pdbx_seq_one_letter_code
_entity_poly.pdbx_strand_id
1 'polypeptide(L)'
;MRIVASSRAAARAAQLPGYAELVCRSNFSFLTGASHPEELVARAKALRYAALAITDEGTLAGVVRAHAEARRLGLPLIVGAQMQLAAPSIREGHAGKAGTAGVPVDRPADRSAEMSADMPSGRPARAAASTRAARAADAADAADAAD
;
A
#
# COMPACT_ATOMS: atom_id res chain seq x y z
N MET A 1 21.73 -47.74 2.38
CA MET A 1 21.12 -47.05 3.54
C MET A 1 21.12 -45.56 3.25
N ARG A 2 19.99 -44.96 2.81
CA ARG A 2 19.89 -43.52 2.50
C ARG A 2 19.40 -42.78 3.73
N ILE A 3 20.20 -41.85 4.24
CA ILE A 3 19.80 -40.92 5.30
C ILE A 3 18.90 -39.86 4.66
N VAL A 4 17.63 -39.84 5.03
CA VAL A 4 16.68 -38.78 4.63
C VAL A 4 16.89 -37.63 5.61
N ALA A 5 17.57 -36.56 5.18
CA ALA A 5 17.65 -35.33 5.97
C ALA A 5 16.28 -34.65 5.94
N SER A 6 15.44 -34.92 6.94
CA SER A 6 14.17 -34.21 7.12
C SER A 6 14.47 -32.73 7.43
N SER A 7 14.08 -31.86 6.51
CA SER A 7 14.36 -30.43 6.56
C SER A 7 13.53 -29.75 7.66
N ARG A 8 14.20 -29.32 8.73
CA ARG A 8 13.63 -28.51 9.82
C ARG A 8 13.01 -27.20 9.32
N ALA A 9 13.51 -26.65 8.20
CA ALA A 9 13.00 -25.41 7.61
C ALA A 9 11.60 -25.59 7.00
N ALA A 10 11.35 -26.72 6.32
CA ALA A 10 10.03 -27.03 5.77
C ALA A 10 9.01 -27.29 6.89
N ALA A 11 9.41 -27.99 7.95
CA ALA A 11 8.58 -28.18 9.13
C ALA A 11 8.25 -26.86 9.85
N ARG A 12 9.20 -25.91 9.87
CA ARG A 12 9.00 -24.58 10.48
C ARG A 12 8.10 -23.68 9.62
N ALA A 13 8.22 -23.74 8.29
CA ALA A 13 7.31 -23.05 7.38
C ALA A 13 5.86 -23.57 7.49
N ALA A 14 5.68 -24.88 7.72
CA ALA A 14 4.37 -25.47 7.98
C ALA A 14 3.77 -25.12 9.35
N GLN A 15 4.57 -24.59 10.29
CA GLN A 15 4.15 -24.23 11.65
C GLN A 15 3.89 -22.73 11.85
N LEU A 16 4.27 -21.87 10.90
CA LEU A 16 3.99 -20.45 11.00
C LEU A 16 2.52 -20.17 10.72
N PRO A 17 1.85 -19.31 11.50
CA PRO A 17 0.48 -18.91 11.21
C PRO A 17 0.40 -18.25 9.82
N GLY A 18 -0.78 -18.34 9.20
CA GLY A 18 -1.02 -17.71 7.90
C GLY A 18 -0.73 -16.21 7.94
N TYR A 19 -0.13 -15.67 6.87
CA TYR A 19 0.20 -14.25 6.78
C TYR A 19 -0.98 -13.45 6.22
N ALA A 20 -1.26 -12.29 6.82
CA ALA A 20 -2.20 -11.31 6.29
C ALA A 20 -1.51 -9.94 6.27
N GLU A 21 -1.59 -9.25 5.12
CA GLU A 21 -1.07 -7.89 5.00
C GLU A 21 -2.13 -6.89 5.47
N LEU A 22 -1.86 -6.18 6.56
CA LEU A 22 -2.81 -5.23 7.15
C LEU A 22 -2.52 -3.78 6.77
N VAL A 23 -1.36 -3.52 6.15
CA VAL A 23 -0.95 -2.18 5.73
C VAL A 23 -0.49 -2.23 4.28
N CYS A 24 -1.44 -2.08 3.35
CA CYS A 24 -1.14 -2.04 1.92
C CYS A 24 -1.61 -0.74 1.30
N ARG A 25 -0.76 -0.14 0.46
CA ARG A 25 -1.07 1.09 -0.29
C ARG A 25 -1.12 0.79 -1.78
N SER A 26 -2.19 1.23 -2.42
CA SER A 26 -2.38 1.22 -3.86
C SER A 26 -1.93 2.55 -4.46
N ASN A 27 -1.92 2.63 -5.80
CA ASN A 27 -1.66 3.85 -6.57
C ASN A 27 -2.63 5.01 -6.27
N PHE A 28 -3.71 4.78 -5.52
CA PHE A 28 -4.58 5.84 -5.01
C PHE A 28 -3.95 6.61 -3.83
N SER A 29 -2.86 6.10 -3.24
CA SER A 29 -1.99 6.84 -2.31
C SER A 29 -0.96 7.66 -3.10
N PHE A 30 -1.21 8.96 -3.27
CA PHE A 30 -0.38 9.84 -4.09
C PHE A 30 1.09 9.84 -3.64
N LEU A 31 2.02 9.79 -4.61
CA LEU A 31 3.47 9.82 -4.42
C LEU A 31 4.06 8.70 -3.55
N THR A 32 3.23 7.80 -3.01
CA THR A 32 3.67 6.79 -2.05
C THR A 32 3.16 5.38 -2.36
N GLY A 33 2.14 5.23 -3.19
CA GLY A 33 1.69 3.95 -3.75
C GLY A 33 1.95 3.87 -5.25
N ALA A 34 2.20 2.64 -5.74
CA ALA A 34 2.58 2.40 -7.13
C ALA A 34 1.68 1.35 -7.81
N SER A 35 1.30 0.29 -7.11
CA SER A 35 0.55 -0.83 -7.69
C SER A 35 -0.94 -0.58 -7.77
N HIS A 36 -1.59 -1.14 -8.78
CA HIS A 36 -3.04 -1.14 -8.89
C HIS A 36 -3.67 -2.05 -7.81
N PRO A 37 -4.84 -1.69 -7.26
CA PRO A 37 -5.50 -2.50 -6.23
C PRO A 37 -5.83 -3.94 -6.68
N GLU A 38 -6.19 -4.14 -7.95
CA GLU A 38 -6.48 -5.46 -8.53
C GLU A 38 -5.22 -6.35 -8.56
N GLU A 39 -4.07 -5.77 -8.97
CA GLU A 39 -2.78 -6.47 -8.98
C GLU A 39 -2.34 -6.89 -7.58
N LEU A 40 -2.57 -6.02 -6.58
CA LEU A 40 -2.25 -6.31 -5.18
C LEU A 40 -3.04 -7.51 -4.66
N VAL A 41 -4.34 -7.58 -4.97
CA VAL A 41 -5.19 -8.72 -4.61
C VAL A 41 -4.74 -10.00 -5.33
N ALA A 42 -4.50 -9.93 -6.63
CA ALA A 42 -4.03 -11.06 -7.43
C ALA A 42 -2.69 -11.60 -6.88
N ARG A 43 -1.77 -10.70 -6.52
CA ARG A 43 -0.49 -11.07 -5.93
C ARG A 43 -0.64 -11.70 -4.55
N ALA A 44 -1.46 -11.14 -3.67
CA ALA A 44 -1.73 -11.69 -2.35
C ALA A 44 -2.34 -13.11 -2.44
N LYS A 45 -3.25 -13.34 -3.41
CA LYS A 45 -3.78 -14.67 -3.68
C LYS A 45 -2.70 -15.64 -4.14
N ALA A 46 -1.85 -15.23 -5.08
CA ALA A 46 -0.75 -16.05 -5.59
C ALA A 46 0.25 -16.44 -4.49
N LEU A 47 0.48 -15.53 -3.53
CA LEU A 47 1.32 -15.76 -2.35
C LEU A 47 0.60 -16.46 -1.20
N ARG A 48 -0.68 -16.83 -1.38
CA ARG A 48 -1.52 -17.53 -0.39
C ARG A 48 -1.66 -16.78 0.93
N TYR A 49 -1.85 -15.47 0.87
CA TYR A 49 -2.17 -14.69 2.06
C TYR A 49 -3.54 -15.12 2.61
N ALA A 50 -3.67 -15.11 3.92
CA ALA A 50 -4.92 -15.36 4.63
C ALA A 50 -5.92 -14.21 4.39
N ALA A 51 -5.44 -12.97 4.32
CA ALA A 51 -6.23 -11.79 4.00
C ALA A 51 -5.33 -10.66 3.46
N LEU A 52 -5.95 -9.67 2.84
CA LEU A 52 -5.31 -8.42 2.42
C LEU A 52 -6.13 -7.23 2.90
N ALA A 53 -5.50 -6.24 3.49
CA ALA A 53 -6.11 -4.94 3.76
C ALA A 53 -5.64 -3.91 2.73
N ILE A 54 -6.57 -3.10 2.20
CA ILE A 54 -6.21 -1.87 1.48
C ILE A 54 -6.36 -0.72 2.46
N THR A 55 -5.27 0.01 2.69
CA THR A 55 -5.14 1.10 3.65
C THR A 55 -4.45 2.29 2.99
N ASP A 56 -5.15 2.92 2.04
CA ASP A 56 -4.61 4.06 1.31
C ASP A 56 -4.54 5.33 2.18
N GLU A 57 -3.68 6.27 1.77
CA GLU A 57 -3.48 7.54 2.48
C GLU A 57 -4.67 8.48 2.29
N GLY A 58 -5.48 8.64 3.35
CA GLY A 58 -6.61 9.57 3.40
C GLY A 58 -7.72 9.29 2.39
N THR A 59 -7.75 8.09 1.80
CA THR A 59 -8.69 7.75 0.71
C THR A 59 -9.16 6.30 0.79
N LEU A 60 -10.30 6.04 0.14
CA LEU A 60 -10.87 4.70 -0.09
C LEU A 60 -11.10 4.43 -1.58
N ALA A 61 -10.52 5.26 -2.47
CA ALA A 61 -10.79 5.21 -3.90
C ALA A 61 -10.40 3.86 -4.55
N GLY A 62 -9.36 3.18 -4.04
CA GLY A 62 -8.92 1.87 -4.54
C GLY A 62 -9.77 0.69 -4.08
N VAL A 63 -10.66 0.88 -3.09
CA VAL A 63 -11.36 -0.23 -2.43
C VAL A 63 -12.36 -0.93 -3.34
N VAL A 64 -13.09 -0.21 -4.18
CA VAL A 64 -14.11 -0.82 -5.06
C VAL A 64 -13.47 -1.82 -6.04
N ARG A 65 -12.34 -1.41 -6.61
CA ARG A 65 -11.54 -2.23 -7.53
C ARG A 65 -10.94 -3.45 -6.83
N ALA A 66 -10.31 -3.23 -5.67
CA ALA A 66 -9.81 -4.33 -4.85
C ALA A 66 -10.92 -5.30 -4.45
N HIS A 67 -12.10 -4.80 -4.10
CA HIS A 67 -13.24 -5.59 -3.66
C HIS A 67 -13.81 -6.47 -4.77
N ALA A 68 -13.95 -5.92 -5.98
CA ALA A 68 -14.38 -6.69 -7.14
C ALA A 68 -13.43 -7.88 -7.39
N GLU A 69 -12.13 -7.61 -7.38
CA GLU A 69 -11.11 -8.64 -7.62
C GLU A 69 -11.00 -9.65 -6.47
N ALA A 70 -11.10 -9.18 -5.22
CA ALA A 70 -11.03 -10.04 -4.04
C ALA A 70 -12.21 -11.02 -3.99
N ARG A 71 -13.41 -10.57 -4.39
CA ARG A 71 -14.58 -11.45 -4.56
C ARG A 71 -14.36 -12.48 -5.66
N ARG A 72 -13.78 -12.08 -6.79
CA ARG A 72 -13.47 -12.99 -7.90
C ARG A 72 -12.48 -14.09 -7.50
N LEU A 73 -11.47 -13.74 -6.70
CA LEU A 73 -10.41 -14.65 -6.27
C LEU A 73 -10.67 -15.35 -4.92
N GLY A 74 -11.77 -15.00 -4.25
CA GLY A 74 -12.10 -15.51 -2.92
C GLY A 74 -11.02 -15.21 -1.88
N LEU A 75 -10.44 -14.01 -1.92
CA LEU A 75 -9.48 -13.53 -0.91
C LEU A 75 -10.23 -12.65 0.11
N PRO A 76 -10.13 -12.91 1.41
CA PRO A 76 -10.68 -12.00 2.42
C PRO A 76 -10.03 -10.62 2.32
N LEU A 77 -10.85 -9.60 2.09
CA LEU A 77 -10.43 -8.21 1.97
C LEU A 77 -10.84 -7.44 3.22
N ILE A 78 -9.89 -6.69 3.79
CA ILE A 78 -10.12 -5.74 4.89
C ILE A 78 -10.08 -4.33 4.30
N VAL A 79 -11.07 -3.51 4.65
CA VAL A 79 -11.18 -2.13 4.16
C VAL A 79 -10.67 -1.18 5.23
N GLY A 80 -9.72 -0.31 4.89
CA GLY A 80 -9.21 0.72 5.80
C GLY A 80 -8.62 1.91 5.05
N ALA A 81 -8.18 2.90 5.82
CA ALA A 81 -7.44 4.06 5.32
C ALA A 81 -6.46 4.52 6.41
N GLN A 82 -5.30 5.06 6.00
CA GLN A 82 -4.37 5.71 6.90
C GLN A 82 -4.71 7.20 7.00
N MET A 83 -4.76 7.74 8.22
CA MET A 83 -5.06 9.14 8.47
C MET A 83 -3.97 9.75 9.35
N GLN A 84 -3.50 10.94 8.98
CA GLN A 84 -2.65 11.75 9.84
C GLN A 84 -3.54 12.53 10.81
N LEU A 85 -3.23 12.45 12.10
CA LEU A 85 -3.93 13.20 13.14
C LEU A 85 -3.04 14.37 13.57
N ALA A 86 -3.61 15.57 13.58
CA ALA A 86 -2.94 16.71 14.21
C ALA A 86 -2.87 16.47 15.71
N ALA A 87 -1.70 16.74 16.31
CA ALA A 87 -1.55 16.70 17.76
C ALA A 87 -2.60 17.63 18.40
N PRO A 88 -3.28 17.18 19.47
CA PRO A 88 -4.23 18.05 20.15
C PRO A 88 -3.48 19.27 20.66
N SER A 89 -3.85 20.46 20.17
CA SER A 89 -3.45 21.69 20.87
C SER A 89 -4.21 21.66 22.19
N ILE A 90 -3.52 21.42 23.30
CA ILE A 90 -4.09 21.62 24.63
C ILE A 90 -4.45 23.10 24.73
N ARG A 91 -5.69 23.41 24.38
CA ARG A 91 -6.31 24.69 24.63
C ARG A 91 -7.10 24.51 25.90
N GLU A 92 -6.59 25.06 26.99
CA GLU A 92 -7.35 25.24 28.22
C GLU A 92 -8.55 26.14 27.90
N GLY A 93 -9.71 25.50 27.70
CA GLY A 93 -11.00 26.15 27.47
C GLY A 93 -11.16 26.76 26.07
N HIS A 94 -12.36 26.56 25.50
CA HIS A 94 -13.30 27.60 25.05
C HIS A 94 -14.19 27.06 23.94
N ALA A 95 -15.49 27.04 24.21
CA ALA A 95 -16.54 26.75 23.24
C ALA A 95 -16.49 27.76 22.07
N GLY A 96 -16.62 27.25 20.84
CA GLY A 96 -17.09 28.02 19.68
C GLY A 96 -16.03 28.66 18.77
N LYS A 97 -15.66 27.97 17.67
CA LYS A 97 -16.05 28.30 16.29
C LYS A 97 -15.34 27.33 15.33
N ALA A 98 -16.13 26.56 14.58
CA ALA A 98 -15.66 25.80 13.44
C ALA A 98 -15.21 26.79 12.34
N GLY A 99 -13.93 27.11 12.32
CA GLY A 99 -13.29 27.92 11.28
C GLY A 99 -12.44 27.03 10.41
N THR A 100 -12.78 26.95 9.12
CA THR A 100 -12.01 26.30 8.05
C THR A 100 -10.69 27.03 7.82
N ALA A 101 -9.73 26.86 8.72
CA ALA A 101 -8.34 27.17 8.43
C ALA A 101 -7.77 25.96 7.67
N GLY A 102 -7.30 26.19 6.45
CA GLY A 102 -6.80 25.15 5.56
C GLY A 102 -5.90 24.17 6.30
N VAL A 103 -6.16 22.88 6.08
CA VAL A 103 -5.32 21.81 6.61
C VAL A 103 -3.88 22.14 6.21
N PRO A 104 -2.95 22.29 7.17
CA PRO A 104 -1.55 22.35 6.84
C PRO A 104 -1.24 21.05 6.09
N VAL A 105 -0.96 21.15 4.79
CA VAL A 105 -0.45 20.02 4.02
C VAL A 105 0.90 19.74 4.64
N ASP A 106 0.92 18.78 5.57
CA ASP A 106 2.14 18.35 6.22
C ASP A 106 3.04 17.85 5.10
N ARG A 107 4.09 18.61 4.80
CA ARG A 107 5.14 18.15 3.90
C ARG A 107 5.70 16.94 4.62
N PRO A 108 5.55 15.71 4.08
CA PRO A 108 5.91 14.53 4.81
C PRO A 108 7.33 14.73 5.31
N ALA A 109 7.51 14.69 6.63
CA ALA A 109 8.82 14.51 7.22
C ALA A 109 9.47 13.40 6.42
N ASP A 110 10.61 13.75 5.85
CA ASP A 110 11.42 12.89 5.02
C ASP A 110 11.69 11.59 5.77
N ARG A 111 10.90 10.55 5.49
CA ARG A 111 11.23 9.18 5.91
C ARG A 111 12.57 8.68 5.33
N SER A 112 13.23 9.51 4.51
CA SER A 112 14.65 9.42 4.17
C SER A 112 15.57 9.37 5.40
N ALA A 113 15.19 10.00 6.53
CA ALA A 113 16.02 10.04 7.73
C ALA A 113 16.14 8.67 8.42
N GLU A 114 15.09 7.85 8.41
CA GLU A 114 15.09 6.55 9.10
C GLU A 114 15.84 5.45 8.33
N MET A 115 16.17 5.67 7.05
CA MET A 115 16.96 4.74 6.23
C MET A 115 18.40 5.21 5.99
N SER A 116 18.92 6.08 6.86
CA SER A 116 20.27 6.65 6.75
C SER A 116 21.34 5.96 7.62
N ALA A 117 20.97 4.95 8.42
CA ALA A 117 21.89 4.36 9.40
C ALA A 117 22.77 3.21 8.88
N ASP A 118 22.58 2.70 7.65
CA ASP A 118 23.31 1.50 7.21
C ASP A 118 23.55 1.37 5.69
N MET A 119 24.22 2.34 5.04
CA MET A 119 24.81 2.12 3.69
C MET A 119 26.04 3.00 3.45
N PRO A 120 27.17 2.43 2.98
CA PRO A 120 28.43 3.15 2.78
C PRO A 120 28.40 4.12 1.59
N SER A 121 29.18 5.20 1.75
CA SER A 121 29.23 6.41 0.93
C SER A 121 29.43 6.19 -0.58
N GLY A 122 28.51 6.75 -1.36
CA GLY A 122 28.67 6.96 -2.81
C GLY A 122 27.47 7.71 -3.39
N ARG A 123 27.50 9.05 -3.39
CA ARG A 123 26.45 9.87 -4.04
C ARG A 123 26.57 9.79 -5.56
N PRO A 124 25.43 9.81 -6.28
CA PRO A 124 25.33 10.84 -7.32
C PRO A 124 24.00 11.61 -7.33
N ALA A 125 24.18 12.92 -7.54
CA ALA A 125 23.36 13.96 -8.14
C ALA A 125 21.84 13.77 -8.30
N ARG A 126 21.11 14.70 -7.67
CA ARG A 126 19.79 15.17 -8.08
C ARG A 126 19.77 15.44 -9.60
N ALA A 127 18.84 14.82 -10.31
CA ALA A 127 18.36 15.29 -11.60
C ALA A 127 16.84 15.48 -11.51
N ALA A 128 16.42 16.74 -11.53
CA ALA A 128 15.06 17.11 -11.91
C ALA A 128 14.87 16.80 -13.40
N ALA A 129 13.83 16.07 -13.77
CA ALA A 129 13.28 16.11 -15.12
C ALA A 129 11.86 15.54 -15.13
N SER A 130 10.91 16.45 -15.24
CA SER A 130 9.58 16.16 -15.77
C SER A 130 9.74 15.69 -17.22
N THR A 131 9.09 14.60 -17.61
CA THR A 131 8.66 14.39 -19.00
C THR A 131 7.57 13.32 -19.07
N ARG A 132 6.34 13.77 -19.31
CA ARG A 132 5.54 13.36 -20.48
C ARG A 132 5.92 11.99 -21.10
N ALA A 133 5.55 10.88 -20.45
CA ALA A 133 5.67 9.54 -21.03
C ALA A 133 4.79 8.51 -20.28
N ALA A 134 3.47 8.72 -20.22
CA ALA A 134 2.55 7.63 -19.85
C ALA A 134 1.14 7.75 -20.48
N ARG A 135 0.93 8.66 -21.43
CA ARG A 135 -0.17 8.51 -22.41
C ARG A 135 0.30 7.56 -23.51
N ALA A 136 0.32 6.26 -23.22
CA ALA A 136 0.54 5.23 -24.25
C ALA A 136 0.00 3.83 -23.90
N ALA A 137 -0.56 3.58 -22.71
CA ALA A 137 -1.06 2.25 -22.34
C ALA A 137 -2.60 2.15 -22.21
N ASP A 138 -3.33 3.27 -22.25
CA ASP A 138 -4.79 3.33 -22.08
C ASP A 138 -5.60 2.97 -23.36
N ALA A 139 -5.08 2.09 -24.22
CA ALA A 139 -5.71 1.80 -25.52
C ALA A 139 -5.79 0.31 -25.90
N ALA A 140 -5.69 -0.64 -24.95
CA ALA A 140 -5.62 -2.06 -25.30
C ALA A 140 -6.64 -3.00 -24.62
N ASP A 141 -7.53 -2.54 -23.74
CA ASP A 141 -8.49 -3.43 -23.05
C ASP A 141 -9.95 -3.00 -23.20
N ALA A 142 -10.30 -2.53 -24.41
CA ALA A 142 -11.67 -2.25 -24.82
C ALA A 142 -11.95 -2.92 -26.17
N ALA A 143 -11.80 -4.24 -26.25
CA ALA A 143 -12.15 -5.03 -27.43
C ALA A 143 -12.31 -6.54 -27.14
N ASP A 144 -13.02 -6.96 -26.10
CA ASP A 144 -13.54 -8.35 -26.03
C ASP A 144 -14.71 -8.52 -25.04
N ALA A 145 -15.83 -7.84 -25.28
CA ALA A 145 -17.11 -8.16 -24.63
C ALA A 145 -18.28 -7.53 -25.39
N ALA A 146 -18.61 -8.08 -26.55
CA ALA A 146 -19.91 -7.92 -27.19
C ALA A 146 -20.23 -9.21 -27.96
N ASP A 147 -20.85 -10.15 -27.25
CA ASP A 147 -21.78 -11.14 -27.79
C ASP A 147 -23.07 -11.04 -26.94
#